data_AF-A0A6N4XMA4-F1
#
_entry.id   AF-A0A6N4XMA4-F1
#
_cell.length_a   1.000
_cell.length_b   1.000
_cell.length_c   1.000
_cell.angle_alpha   90.00
_cell.angle_beta   90.00
_cell.angle_gamma   90.00
#
_symmetry.space_group_name_H-M   'P 1'
#
loop_
_entity.id
_entity.type
_entity.pdbx_description
1 polymer ?
#
loop_
_entity_poly.entity_id
_entity_poly.type
_entity_poly.pdbx_seq_one_letter_code
_entity_poly.pdbx_strand_id
1 'polypeptide(L)'
;MKIYKILSLSLMALTFSSCANNEDENFQAPTSENVQNRSENTLQYTSANEKTLIVGAQTAGCVGVAPMQCLQVKETPNANWTNFYSHIQGFNYVAGYEYVLRVKVQHIANPPADGSSIAYTLVKVVSKVKK
;
A
#
# COMPACT_ATOMS: atom_id res chain seq x y z
N MET A 1 49.42 7.99 48.40
CA MET A 1 49.11 7.65 46.98
C MET A 1 47.60 7.63 46.79
N LYS A 2 47.13 8.07 45.62
CA LYS A 2 45.75 8.46 45.22
C LYS A 2 45.36 9.87 45.72
N ILE A 3 45.70 10.99 45.07
CA ILE A 3 45.74 11.36 43.64
C ILE A 3 44.32 11.63 43.05
N TYR A 4 44.02 12.94 43.00
CA TYR A 4 43.29 13.72 41.99
C TYR A 4 41.76 13.83 41.93
N LYS A 5 41.37 15.12 42.06
CA LYS A 5 40.56 15.96 41.15
C LYS A 5 39.04 15.94 41.32
N ILE A 6 38.60 16.94 42.07
CA ILE A 6 37.24 17.49 42.08
C ILE A 6 37.22 18.60 41.02
N LEU A 7 36.63 18.36 39.84
CA LEU A 7 36.24 19.42 38.90
C LEU A 7 35.28 18.93 37.80
N SER A 8 33.98 19.22 37.96
CA SER A 8 33.01 19.66 36.93
C SER A 8 31.65 19.73 37.65
N LEU A 9 31.04 20.89 37.89
CA LEU A 9 30.54 21.96 37.04
C LEU A 9 29.46 21.53 36.02
N SER A 10 28.30 22.16 36.21
CA SER A 10 27.13 22.33 35.36
C SER A 10 26.01 21.28 35.51
N LEU A 11 24.78 21.61 35.96
CA LEU A 11 23.79 22.63 35.53
C LEU A 11 22.76 21.99 34.57
N MET A 12 21.62 21.57 35.13
CA MET A 12 20.25 21.89 34.66
C MET A 12 19.25 21.00 35.37
N ALA A 13 18.58 21.56 36.38
CA ALA A 13 17.29 21.04 36.83
C ALA A 13 16.23 21.56 35.86
N LEU A 14 15.67 20.67 35.03
CA LEU A 14 14.46 20.96 34.28
C LEU A 14 13.27 20.44 35.10
N THR A 15 12.60 21.37 35.77
CA THR A 15 11.33 21.13 36.45
C THR A 15 10.23 21.04 35.40
N PHE A 16 9.68 19.85 35.20
CA PHE A 16 8.45 19.69 34.43
C PHE A 16 7.31 20.30 35.25
N SER A 17 6.88 21.49 34.83
CA SER A 17 5.66 22.12 35.31
C SER A 17 4.49 21.24 34.93
N SER A 18 3.83 20.69 35.95
CA SER A 18 2.53 20.03 35.87
C SER A 18 1.48 21.04 35.38
N CYS A 19 0.85 20.78 34.24
CA CYS A 19 -0.45 21.38 33.91
C CYS A 19 -1.53 20.35 34.24
N ALA A 20 -2.37 20.68 35.21
CA ALA A 20 -3.56 19.93 35.56
C ALA A 20 -4.71 20.25 34.59
N ASN A 21 -5.51 19.22 34.35
CA ASN A 21 -6.94 19.18 34.01
C ASN A 21 -7.39 19.77 32.66
N ASN A 22 -7.87 18.86 31.79
CA ASN A 22 -9.22 19.03 31.26
C ASN A 22 -9.89 17.66 31.17
N GLU A 23 -10.87 17.47 32.06
CA GLU A 23 -11.97 16.55 31.87
C GLU A 23 -12.91 17.22 30.87
N ASP A 24 -13.02 16.68 29.67
CA ASP A 24 -14.19 16.94 28.84
C ASP A 24 -14.72 15.58 28.38
N GLU A 25 -15.85 15.23 29.00
CA GLU A 25 -16.75 14.16 28.61
C GLU A 25 -17.13 14.30 27.13
N ASN A 26 -17.17 13.18 26.41
CA ASN A 26 -18.42 12.67 25.83
C ASN A 26 -18.12 11.51 24.86
N PHE A 27 -18.17 10.29 25.37
CA PHE A 27 -18.35 9.10 24.55
C PHE A 27 -19.84 8.81 24.47
N GLN A 28 -20.49 9.35 23.45
CA GLN A 28 -21.87 9.01 23.14
C GLN A 28 -21.90 7.80 22.22
N ALA A 29 -22.48 6.70 22.71
CA ALA A 29 -22.77 5.53 21.91
C ALA A 29 -23.70 5.89 20.74
N PRO A 30 -23.50 5.34 19.52
CA PRO A 30 -24.31 5.68 18.38
C PRO A 30 -25.70 5.07 18.50
N THR A 31 -26.72 5.92 18.70
CA THR A 31 -28.13 5.53 18.55
C THR A 31 -28.53 5.62 17.08
N SER A 32 -29.20 4.57 16.61
CA SER A 32 -29.69 4.40 15.25
C SER A 32 -30.90 5.29 14.96
N GLU A 33 -30.69 6.57 14.67
CA GLU A 33 -31.75 7.43 14.15
C GLU A 33 -31.12 8.66 13.48
N ASN A 34 -30.97 8.62 12.16
CA ASN A 34 -31.35 9.67 11.21
C ASN A 34 -30.60 9.51 9.88
N VAL A 35 -31.29 8.86 8.94
CA VAL A 35 -31.00 8.87 7.51
C VAL A 35 -31.80 10.01 6.88
N GLN A 36 -31.15 11.13 6.51
CA GLN A 36 -31.35 11.89 5.26
C GLN A 36 -30.67 13.27 5.38
N ASN A 37 -29.56 13.49 4.67
CA ASN A 37 -29.46 14.69 3.84
C ASN A 37 -28.34 14.60 2.79
N ARG A 38 -28.67 15.01 1.58
CA ARG A 38 -27.90 14.87 0.35
C ARG A 38 -27.31 16.24 -0.02
N SER A 39 -25.99 16.40 0.10
CA SER A 39 -25.23 17.38 -0.68
C SER A 39 -23.83 16.85 -0.93
N GLU A 40 -23.53 16.59 -2.19
CA GLU A 40 -22.19 16.69 -2.80
C GLU A 40 -20.99 16.36 -1.89
N ASN A 41 -20.87 15.10 -1.53
CA ASN A 41 -19.56 14.52 -1.23
C ASN A 41 -19.57 13.10 -1.74
N THR A 42 -19.50 12.98 -3.08
CA THR A 42 -19.07 11.73 -3.71
C THR A 42 -17.68 11.47 -3.20
N LEU A 43 -17.59 10.74 -2.08
CA LEU A 43 -16.34 10.32 -1.46
C LEU A 43 -15.48 9.74 -2.57
N GLN A 44 -14.43 10.48 -2.90
CA GLN A 44 -13.29 10.07 -3.69
C GLN A 44 -12.65 8.89 -2.96
N TYR A 45 -13.26 7.70 -3.08
CA TYR A 45 -12.57 6.45 -2.80
C TYR A 45 -11.58 6.26 -3.95
N THR A 46 -10.49 7.02 -3.95
CA THR A 46 -9.22 6.34 -4.17
C THR A 46 -9.09 5.43 -2.96
N SER A 47 -9.60 4.20 -3.09
CA SER A 47 -9.24 3.14 -2.16
C SER A 47 -7.72 3.20 -2.06
N ALA A 48 -7.21 3.52 -0.87
CA ALA A 48 -5.86 4.06 -0.65
C ALA A 48 -4.70 3.12 -1.07
N ASN A 49 -5.04 2.03 -1.73
CA ASN A 49 -4.20 0.92 -2.12
C ASN A 49 -4.60 0.35 -3.50
N GLU A 50 -5.43 1.01 -4.31
CA GLU A 50 -5.66 0.60 -5.69
C GLU A 50 -4.76 1.33 -6.68
N LYS A 51 -4.36 0.61 -7.75
CA LYS A 51 -3.67 1.20 -8.88
C LYS A 51 -4.11 0.59 -10.20
N THR A 52 -3.74 1.27 -11.29
CA THR A 52 -3.88 0.73 -12.64
C THR A 52 -2.62 -0.03 -13.04
N LEU A 53 -2.80 -1.21 -13.63
CA LEU A 53 -1.76 -1.94 -14.34
C LEU A 53 -2.22 -2.20 -15.78
N ILE A 54 -1.39 -1.84 -16.74
CA ILE A 54 -1.54 -2.25 -18.14
C ILE A 54 -0.74 -3.55 -18.29
N VAL A 55 -1.40 -4.64 -18.70
CA VAL A 55 -0.77 -5.95 -18.91
C VAL A 55 -0.68 -6.23 -20.40
N GLY A 56 0.53 -6.56 -20.88
CA GLY A 56 0.82 -6.78 -22.29
C GLY A 56 0.27 -8.09 -22.85
N ALA A 57 0.12 -8.14 -24.17
CA ALA A 57 -0.40 -9.31 -24.89
C ALA A 57 0.55 -10.51 -24.96
N GLN A 58 1.81 -10.33 -24.52
CA GLN A 58 2.82 -11.37 -24.46
C GLN A 58 3.49 -11.37 -23.09
N THR A 59 3.92 -12.55 -22.66
CA THR A 59 4.82 -12.73 -21.51
C THR A 59 6.28 -12.69 -21.97
N ALA A 60 7.19 -12.36 -21.08
CA ALA A 60 8.63 -12.50 -21.32
C ALA A 60 9.23 -13.58 -20.43
N GLY A 61 10.29 -14.24 -20.92
CA GLY A 61 11.11 -15.10 -20.08
C GLY A 61 11.77 -14.28 -18.98
N CYS A 62 11.75 -14.78 -17.75
CA CYS A 62 12.30 -14.12 -16.56
C CYS A 62 12.80 -15.18 -15.56
N VAL A 63 13.54 -14.75 -14.54
CA VAL A 63 14.03 -15.64 -13.48
C VAL A 63 13.54 -15.12 -12.13
N GLY A 64 12.72 -15.92 -11.45
CA GLY A 64 12.38 -15.73 -10.04
C GLY A 64 13.27 -16.63 -9.17
N VAL A 65 12.68 -17.60 -8.47
CA VAL A 65 13.44 -18.70 -7.86
C VAL A 65 14.02 -19.65 -8.92
N ALA A 66 13.33 -19.77 -10.06
CA ALA A 66 13.75 -20.54 -11.24
C ALA A 66 13.32 -19.81 -12.54
N PRO A 67 13.83 -20.21 -13.72
CA PRO A 67 13.34 -19.70 -15.00
C PRO A 67 11.83 -19.90 -15.17
N MET A 68 11.12 -18.86 -15.59
CA MET A 68 9.67 -18.86 -15.76
C MET A 68 9.22 -17.81 -16.80
N GLN A 69 7.91 -17.72 -17.05
CA GLN A 69 7.31 -16.67 -17.86
C GLN A 69 6.65 -15.61 -16.96
N CYS A 70 7.05 -14.35 -17.12
CA CYS A 70 6.47 -13.21 -16.41
C CYS A 70 5.49 -12.45 -17.31
N LEU A 71 4.42 -11.91 -16.70
CA LEU A 71 3.62 -10.89 -17.36
C LEU A 71 4.49 -9.66 -17.66
N GLN A 72 4.22 -8.99 -18.78
CA GLN A 72 4.76 -7.66 -19.04
C GLN A 72 3.76 -6.63 -18.57
N VAL A 73 4.19 -5.68 -17.73
CA VAL A 73 3.31 -4.64 -17.20
C VAL A 73 3.89 -3.24 -17.36
N LYS A 74 3.00 -2.24 -17.32
CA LYS A 74 3.35 -0.83 -17.15
C LYS A 74 2.22 -0.08 -16.46
N GLU A 75 2.53 1.00 -15.75
CA GLU A 75 1.54 1.75 -14.98
C GLU A 75 0.87 2.87 -15.79
N THR A 76 1.56 3.35 -16.82
CA THR A 76 1.08 4.39 -17.73
C THR A 76 1.33 3.97 -19.19
N PRO A 77 0.58 4.50 -20.17
CA PRO A 77 0.76 4.16 -21.57
C PRO A 77 2.17 4.44 -22.12
N ASN A 78 2.84 5.46 -21.58
CA ASN A 78 4.16 5.93 -22.05
C ASN A 78 5.33 5.30 -21.29
N ALA A 79 5.07 4.51 -20.25
CA ALA A 79 6.12 3.79 -19.53
C ALA A 79 6.64 2.59 -20.34
N ASN A 80 7.88 2.20 -20.06
CA ASN A 80 8.46 0.98 -20.60
C ASN A 80 7.81 -0.26 -19.97
N TRP A 81 7.76 -1.35 -20.74
CA TRP A 81 7.33 -2.65 -20.23
C TRP A 81 8.33 -3.19 -19.21
N THR A 82 7.83 -3.77 -18.13
CA THR A 82 8.65 -4.42 -17.10
C THR A 82 8.12 -5.80 -16.77
N ASN A 83 9.02 -6.69 -16.32
CA ASN A 83 8.65 -8.00 -15.81
C ASN A 83 7.84 -7.84 -14.51
N PHE A 84 6.67 -8.47 -14.48
CA PHE A 84 5.88 -8.61 -13.28
C PHE A 84 6.08 -10.01 -12.71
N TYR A 85 6.81 -10.08 -11.60
CA TYR A 85 7.23 -11.33 -10.94
C TYR A 85 6.19 -11.91 -9.98
N SER A 86 5.11 -11.17 -9.71
CA SER A 86 4.05 -11.56 -8.79
C SER A 86 2.85 -12.15 -9.53
N HIS A 87 1.89 -12.67 -8.77
CA HIS A 87 0.56 -13.04 -9.27
C HIS A 87 -0.46 -11.95 -8.94
N ILE A 88 -1.47 -11.79 -9.80
CA ILE A 88 -2.64 -10.96 -9.52
C ILE A 88 -3.81 -11.90 -9.22
N GLN A 89 -4.16 -12.03 -7.94
CA GLN A 89 -5.24 -12.91 -7.50
C GLN A 89 -6.54 -12.58 -8.22
N GLY A 90 -7.18 -13.58 -8.82
CA GLY A 90 -8.43 -13.45 -9.56
C GLY A 90 -8.28 -12.98 -11.02
N PHE A 91 -7.05 -12.75 -11.50
CA PHE A 91 -6.79 -12.44 -12.91
C PHE A 91 -6.29 -13.67 -13.67
N ASN A 92 -7.07 -14.09 -14.67
CA ASN A 92 -6.70 -15.18 -15.58
C ASN A 92 -6.19 -14.61 -16.90
N TYR A 93 -4.87 -14.64 -17.08
CA TYR A 93 -4.23 -14.15 -18.29
C TYR A 93 -4.55 -15.04 -19.49
N VAL A 94 -4.83 -14.40 -20.63
CA VAL A 94 -4.93 -15.05 -21.95
C VAL A 94 -4.02 -14.30 -22.90
N ALA A 95 -3.09 -15.02 -23.53
CA ALA A 95 -2.15 -14.47 -24.52
C ALA A 95 -2.88 -13.85 -25.72
N GLY A 96 -2.25 -12.87 -26.35
CA GLY A 96 -2.82 -12.13 -27.50
C GLY A 96 -3.80 -11.02 -27.10
N TYR A 97 -3.95 -10.73 -25.80
CA TYR A 97 -4.77 -9.62 -25.31
C TYR A 97 -3.97 -8.67 -24.44
N GLU A 98 -4.12 -7.37 -24.69
CA GLU A 98 -3.70 -6.33 -23.76
C GLU A 98 -4.84 -6.00 -22.81
N TYR A 99 -4.52 -5.80 -21.54
CA TYR A 99 -5.49 -5.51 -20.49
C TYR A 99 -5.16 -4.19 -19.82
N VAL A 100 -6.18 -3.46 -19.41
CA VAL A 100 -6.06 -2.42 -18.38
C VAL A 100 -6.81 -2.92 -17.15
N LEU A 101 -6.09 -3.08 -16.04
CA LEU A 101 -6.61 -3.64 -14.80
C LEU A 101 -6.62 -2.57 -13.71
N ARG A 102 -7.66 -2.59 -12.86
CA ARG A 102 -7.59 -2.01 -11.52
C ARG A 102 -7.29 -3.13 -10.54
N VAL A 103 -6.23 -2.94 -9.76
CA VAL A 103 -5.77 -3.91 -8.78
C VAL A 103 -5.65 -3.24 -7.42
N LYS A 104 -6.01 -3.98 -6.37
CA LYS A 104 -5.70 -3.63 -4.99
C LYS A 104 -4.33 -4.20 -4.63
N VAL A 105 -3.51 -3.38 -3.99
CA VAL A 105 -2.13 -3.67 -3.58
C VAL A 105 -2.08 -3.70 -2.07
N GLN A 106 -1.55 -4.76 -1.47
CA GLN A 106 -1.53 -4.90 -0.01
C GLN A 106 -0.15 -5.37 0.45
N HIS A 107 0.35 -4.80 1.53
CA HIS A 107 1.54 -5.30 2.18
C HIS A 107 1.20 -6.55 3.01
N ILE A 108 2.02 -7.60 2.90
CA ILE A 108 1.93 -8.82 3.69
C ILE A 108 2.85 -8.69 4.89
N ALA A 109 2.30 -8.75 6.11
CA ALA A 109 3.13 -8.85 7.31
C ALA A 109 3.77 -10.24 7.37
N ASN A 110 5.10 -10.29 7.57
CA ASN A 110 5.90 -11.53 7.60
C ASN A 110 5.74 -12.38 6.32
N PRO A 111 6.21 -11.89 5.16
CA PRO A 111 6.12 -12.66 3.92
C PRO A 111 6.95 -13.95 3.99
N PRO A 112 6.66 -14.95 3.14
CA PRO A 112 7.57 -16.08 2.94
C PRO A 112 8.98 -15.60 2.60
N ALA A 113 10.01 -16.35 3.00
CA ALA A 113 11.42 -15.93 2.84
C ALA A 113 11.78 -15.53 1.40
N ASP A 114 11.25 -16.26 0.40
CA ASP A 114 11.46 -16.02 -1.03
C ASP A 114 10.22 -15.42 -1.73
N GLY A 115 9.26 -14.92 -0.94
CA GLY A 115 8.00 -14.37 -1.42
C GLY A 115 8.00 -12.85 -1.48
N SER A 116 7.16 -12.29 -2.35
CA SER A 116 6.88 -10.85 -2.36
C SER A 116 6.24 -10.41 -1.04
N SER A 117 6.68 -9.26 -0.51
CA SER A 117 5.97 -8.56 0.59
C SER A 117 4.71 -7.84 0.12
N ILE A 118 4.40 -7.89 -1.19
CA ILE A 118 3.27 -7.21 -1.82
C ILE A 118 2.35 -8.23 -2.47
N ALA A 119 1.06 -8.18 -2.12
CA ALA A 119 -0.03 -8.91 -2.75
C ALA A 119 -0.82 -8.03 -3.71
N TYR A 120 -1.23 -8.59 -4.85
CA TYR A 120 -2.08 -7.93 -5.84
C TYR A 120 -3.38 -8.71 -5.99
N THR A 121 -4.52 -8.03 -5.88
CA THR A 121 -5.85 -8.62 -6.11
C THR A 121 -6.57 -7.85 -7.20
N LEU A 122 -7.14 -8.56 -8.18
CA LEU A 122 -7.94 -7.94 -9.22
C LEU A 122 -9.19 -7.31 -8.60
N VAL A 123 -9.38 -6.01 -8.81
CA VAL A 123 -10.62 -5.31 -8.49
C VAL A 123 -11.53 -5.32 -9.70
N LYS A 124 -10.99 -4.95 -10.87
CA LYS A 124 -11.76 -4.88 -12.12
C LYS A 124 -10.86 -4.96 -13.35
N VAL A 125 -11.35 -5.63 -14.40
CA VAL A 125 -10.83 -5.47 -15.77
C VAL A 125 -11.49 -4.24 -16.38
N VAL A 126 -10.70 -3.19 -16.63
CA VAL A 126 -11.19 -1.94 -17.25
C VAL A 126 -11.33 -2.12 -18.76
N SER A 127 -10.35 -2.78 -19.40
CA SER A 127 -10.43 -3.13 -20.81
C SER A 127 -9.66 -4.43 -21.10
N LYS A 128 -10.06 -5.09 -22.19
CA LYS A 128 -9.40 -6.25 -22.77
C LYS A 128 -9.47 -6.12 -24.29
N VAL A 129 -8.33 -5.97 -24.95
CA VAL A 129 -8.23 -5.71 -26.38
C VAL A 129 -7.32 -6.73 -27.03
N LYS A 130 -7.79 -7.38 -28.10
CA LYS A 130 -6.96 -8.32 -28.87
C LYS A 130 -5.87 -7.54 -29.60
N LYS A 131 -4.63 -8.02 -29.54
CA LYS A 131 -3.46 -7.47 -30.24
C LYS A 131 -3.00 -8.38 -31.35
#